data_AF-A0A2A3JJF5-F1
#
_entry.id   AF-A0A2A3JJF5-F1
#
_cell.length_a   1.000
_cell.length_b   1.000
_cell.length_c   1.000
_cell.angle_alpha   90.00
_cell.angle_beta   90.00
_cell.angle_gamma   90.00
#
_symmetry.space_group_name_H-M   'P 1'
#
loop_
_entity.id
_entity.type
_entity.pdbx_description
1 polymer ?
#
loop_
_entity_poly.entity_id
_entity_poly.type
_entity_poly.pdbx_seq_one_letter_code
_entity_poly.pdbx_strand_id
1 'polypeptide(L)'
;MHPLPRSLEPASGESLVSYLLRLGHRLSLPPLQLIRAAGWTDRVQAHHIPGSLLLNLTGPEAQGFARLTRQTAEEVSALTLTQWRDRYPPIAWSSVPGQRPDPWLFVGSPRYCPTCLAGDCTPAQQLHGGPWRKLWHLPFVFSCVEHQTYLEASCSRCGQPRAISGRLIERANDHTLHPAQCRWTIGTPTQKRKSRACGGRLDQRVATDPYRRPHPTPGILRFQQSLLARLDPLTPASDASEYLTDLRLATALIATTWPVGQHLLDTAFAGHVAAYVHSASVNSSTSNDLQHSRLRDVPPRDSIACAGLLRAAHALLEADDLSEHLSHLVHTPGERPTRTPWVRIYARHENSCSPRFRDAAEPLTRTYRKIGGPQGFRAPLRDDYRPEHIPAYLELDWHERYFAPITGIAPKVLRRTAAVRLVQWAIGGPLDEAAAYLGITPSLVRFRTNTDFKRWERAGRSPAEFERVLRELGAELRAPRRPLIDYQRRREALRDWALPPDEWDALVSELPPLPGPIRPPVGDRKRQDASVYIWVQVTQGEHLFAPRPIEAEQPQHVQREWALRRNTTWYNLVRPDTFRHYADLRELLAEYAQQLARDIDSGTGRSLTVNEQPDAHAQ
;
A
#
# COMPACT_ATOMS: atom_id res chain seq x y z
N MET A 1 1.03 -43.81 20.24
CA MET A 1 2.38 -43.36 20.64
C MET A 1 2.52 -43.56 22.14
N HIS A 2 3.57 -44.24 22.60
CA HIS A 2 3.85 -44.35 24.03
C HIS A 2 4.54 -43.07 24.54
N PRO A 3 4.26 -42.62 25.77
CA PRO A 3 4.90 -41.44 26.34
C PRO A 3 6.40 -41.65 26.50
N LEU A 4 7.18 -40.57 26.42
CA LEU A 4 8.63 -40.63 26.63
C LEU A 4 8.95 -41.12 28.05
N PRO A 5 10.03 -41.91 28.23
CA PRO A 5 10.36 -42.50 29.52
C PRO A 5 10.80 -41.46 30.57
N ARG A 6 11.33 -40.30 30.14
CA ARG A 6 11.78 -39.20 31.01
C ARG A 6 11.43 -37.84 30.38
N SER A 7 10.30 -37.26 30.77
CA SER A 7 9.89 -35.92 30.32
C SER A 7 10.49 -34.81 31.21
N LEU A 8 10.28 -33.55 30.82
CA LEU A 8 10.57 -32.34 31.58
C LEU A 8 9.30 -31.53 31.80
N GLU A 9 9.20 -30.89 32.96
CA GLU A 9 8.23 -29.82 33.20
C GLU A 9 8.69 -28.55 32.47
N PRO A 10 7.79 -27.88 31.71
CA PRO A 10 8.08 -26.60 31.10
C PRO A 10 8.39 -25.56 32.16
N ALA A 11 9.43 -24.76 31.93
CA ALA A 11 9.67 -23.59 32.78
C ALA A 11 8.71 -22.45 32.40
N SER A 12 8.46 -21.53 33.34
CA SER A 12 7.60 -20.37 33.08
C SER A 12 8.16 -19.50 31.95
N GLY A 13 7.30 -19.21 30.96
CA GLY A 13 7.65 -18.41 29.78
C GLY A 13 8.64 -19.09 28.81
N GLU A 14 8.87 -20.39 28.97
CA GLU A 14 9.74 -21.18 28.09
C GLU A 14 9.22 -21.24 26.66
N SER A 15 10.12 -21.21 25.67
CA SER A 15 9.79 -21.41 24.26
C SER A 15 9.82 -22.87 23.85
N LEU A 16 9.09 -23.23 22.79
CA LEU A 16 9.11 -24.57 22.18
C LEU A 16 10.54 -24.98 21.81
N VAL A 17 11.34 -24.02 21.34
CA VAL A 17 12.75 -24.24 21.03
C VAL A 17 13.53 -24.67 22.26
N SER A 18 13.39 -23.92 23.36
CA SER A 18 14.04 -24.25 24.64
C SER A 18 13.67 -25.65 25.10
N TYR A 19 12.37 -25.95 25.11
CA TYR A 19 11.84 -27.20 25.62
C TYR A 19 12.39 -28.39 24.82
N LEU A 20 12.39 -28.30 23.48
CA LEU A 20 12.97 -29.33 22.61
C LEU A 20 14.47 -29.51 22.83
N LEU A 21 15.22 -28.43 23.06
CA LEU A 21 16.66 -28.52 23.33
C LEU A 21 16.94 -29.19 24.68
N ARG A 22 16.24 -28.80 25.74
CA ARG A 22 16.42 -29.36 27.09
C ARG A 22 15.96 -30.81 27.17
N LEU A 23 14.81 -31.12 26.59
CA LEU A 23 14.28 -32.50 26.53
C LEU A 23 15.19 -33.40 25.68
N GLY A 24 15.66 -32.90 24.53
CA GLY A 24 16.60 -33.62 23.67
C GLY A 24 17.90 -33.93 24.40
N HIS A 25 18.47 -32.94 25.10
CA HIS A 25 19.67 -33.14 25.90
C HIS A 25 19.47 -34.15 27.03
N ARG A 26 18.34 -34.10 27.75
CA ARG A 26 18.00 -35.07 28.81
C ARG A 26 17.89 -36.51 28.30
N LEU A 27 17.38 -36.68 27.07
CA LEU A 27 17.16 -37.98 26.45
C LEU A 27 18.32 -38.43 25.57
N SER A 28 19.37 -37.61 25.40
CA SER A 28 20.42 -37.79 24.40
C SER A 28 19.87 -37.97 22.98
N LEU A 29 18.76 -37.28 22.66
CA LEU A 29 18.09 -37.30 21.36
C LEU A 29 18.23 -35.94 20.66
N PRO A 30 18.43 -35.92 19.34
CA PRO A 30 18.45 -34.66 18.60
C PRO A 30 17.02 -34.07 18.53
N PRO A 31 16.88 -32.73 18.57
CA PRO A 31 15.57 -32.06 18.46
C PRO A 31 14.72 -32.53 17.26
N LEU A 32 15.35 -32.80 16.11
CA LEU A 32 14.63 -33.29 14.93
C LEU A 32 13.96 -34.65 15.18
N GLN A 33 14.59 -35.53 15.98
CA GLN A 33 14.03 -36.84 16.30
C GLN A 33 12.85 -36.73 17.26
N LEU A 34 12.86 -35.77 18.20
CA LEU A 34 11.69 -35.49 19.04
C LEU A 34 10.49 -35.02 18.21
N ILE A 35 10.72 -34.17 17.22
CA ILE A 35 9.68 -33.70 16.30
C ILE A 35 9.12 -34.84 15.44
N ARG A 36 9.99 -35.73 14.95
CA ARG A 36 9.56 -36.93 14.21
C ARG A 36 8.74 -37.85 15.12
N ALA A 37 9.15 -38.05 16.36
CA ALA A 37 8.41 -38.82 17.35
C ALA A 37 7.04 -38.20 17.70
N ALA A 38 6.92 -36.87 17.62
CA ALA A 38 5.66 -36.14 17.79
C ALA A 38 4.69 -36.27 16.60
N GLY A 39 5.12 -36.90 15.49
CA GLY A 39 4.30 -37.08 14.29
C GLY A 39 4.18 -35.83 13.43
N TRP A 40 5.04 -34.82 13.59
CA TRP A 40 4.99 -33.57 12.80
C TRP A 40 5.71 -33.70 11.44
N THR A 41 5.75 -34.90 10.87
CA THR A 41 6.58 -35.26 9.71
C THR A 41 6.24 -34.48 8.45
N ASP A 42 4.97 -34.15 8.24
CA ASP A 42 4.49 -33.46 7.03
C ASP A 42 4.97 -32.01 6.93
N ARG A 43 5.44 -31.44 8.04
CA ARG A 43 6.00 -30.07 8.09
C ARG A 43 7.53 -30.03 7.99
N VAL A 44 8.20 -31.18 8.05
CA VAL A 44 9.66 -31.25 8.15
C VAL A 44 10.26 -31.59 6.79
N GLN A 45 10.94 -30.62 6.17
CA GLN A 45 11.72 -30.87 4.96
C GLN A 45 13.10 -31.45 5.33
N ALA A 46 13.34 -32.71 4.95
CA ALA A 46 14.58 -33.51 5.00
C ALA A 46 15.41 -33.45 6.31
N HIS A 47 15.88 -32.27 6.74
CA HIS A 47 16.77 -32.06 7.88
C HIS A 47 16.55 -30.75 8.68
N HIS A 48 15.45 -30.01 8.44
CA HIS A 48 15.22 -28.70 9.09
C HIS A 48 13.88 -28.62 9.81
N ILE A 49 13.87 -27.93 10.95
CA ILE A 49 12.66 -27.61 11.71
C ILE A 49 12.12 -26.26 11.22
N PRO A 50 10.90 -26.19 10.68
CA PRO A 50 10.35 -24.94 10.16
C PRO A 50 10.05 -23.95 11.29
N GLY A 51 10.27 -22.67 11.02
CA GLY A 51 9.98 -21.58 11.95
C GLY A 51 8.51 -21.46 12.36
N SER A 52 7.58 -21.92 11.51
CA SER A 52 6.13 -21.85 11.75
C SER A 52 5.68 -22.60 13.00
N LEU A 53 6.41 -23.64 13.45
CA LEU A 53 6.09 -24.38 14.67
C LEU A 53 6.20 -23.52 15.94
N LEU A 54 7.05 -22.48 15.93
CA LEU A 54 7.13 -21.52 17.03
C LEU A 54 5.90 -20.60 17.06
N LEU A 55 5.30 -20.33 15.91
CA LEU A 55 4.15 -19.42 15.81
C LEU A 55 2.89 -20.10 16.34
N ASN A 56 2.65 -21.34 15.92
CA ASN A 56 1.46 -22.10 16.32
C ASN A 56 1.62 -23.61 16.06
N LEU A 57 1.00 -24.40 16.94
CA LEU A 57 0.73 -25.81 16.72
C LEU A 57 -0.77 -26.00 16.45
N THR A 58 -1.13 -26.86 15.51
CA THR A 58 -2.53 -27.27 15.31
C THR A 58 -3.00 -28.11 16.50
N GLY A 59 -4.32 -28.17 16.73
CA GLY A 59 -4.89 -28.97 17.82
C GLY A 59 -4.38 -30.42 17.85
N PRO A 60 -4.36 -31.15 16.72
CA PRO A 60 -3.79 -32.50 16.66
C PRO A 60 -2.30 -32.56 16.98
N GLU A 61 -1.49 -31.60 16.50
CA GLU A 61 -0.05 -31.53 16.79
C GLU A 61 0.21 -31.30 18.28
N ALA A 62 -0.53 -30.36 18.89
CA ALA A 62 -0.41 -30.05 20.31
C ALA A 62 -0.83 -31.23 21.18
N GLN A 63 -1.95 -31.89 20.86
CA GLN A 63 -2.41 -33.09 21.56
C GLN A 63 -1.45 -34.29 21.41
N GLY A 64 -0.88 -34.48 20.21
CA GLY A 64 0.11 -35.52 19.96
C GLY A 64 1.35 -35.34 20.82
N PHE A 65 1.89 -34.11 20.85
CA PHE A 65 3.06 -33.79 21.64
C PHE A 65 2.78 -33.81 23.14
N ALA A 66 1.61 -33.33 23.58
CA ALA A 66 1.14 -33.39 24.96
C ALA A 66 1.13 -34.83 25.49
N ARG A 67 0.60 -35.79 24.72
CA ARG A 67 0.67 -37.23 25.07
C ARG A 67 2.11 -37.75 25.13
N LEU A 68 2.97 -37.31 24.22
CA LEU A 68 4.37 -37.73 24.18
C LEU A 68 5.16 -37.23 25.40
N THR A 69 4.88 -36.01 25.86
CA THR A 69 5.62 -35.33 26.95
C THR A 69 4.89 -35.39 28.30
N ARG A 70 3.72 -36.03 28.38
CA ARG A 70 2.86 -36.06 29.59
C ARG A 70 2.47 -34.66 30.06
N GLN A 71 2.13 -33.80 29.11
CA GLN A 71 1.62 -32.45 29.34
C GLN A 71 0.18 -32.36 28.85
N THR A 72 -0.46 -31.23 29.11
CA THR A 72 -1.71 -30.83 28.50
C THR A 72 -1.47 -30.16 27.14
N ALA A 73 -2.50 -30.13 26.29
CA ALA A 73 -2.43 -29.40 25.02
C ALA A 73 -2.27 -27.88 25.21
N GLU A 74 -2.73 -27.35 26.34
CA GLU A 74 -2.59 -25.95 26.73
C GLU A 74 -1.16 -25.60 27.10
N GLU A 75 -0.50 -26.42 27.93
CA GLU A 75 0.93 -26.25 28.27
C GLU A 75 1.82 -26.33 27.02
N VAL A 76 1.53 -27.26 26.10
CA VAL A 76 2.25 -27.35 24.83
C VAL A 76 2.00 -26.14 23.95
N SER A 77 0.76 -25.67 23.86
CA SER A 77 0.42 -24.45 23.12
C SER A 77 1.11 -23.22 23.73
N ALA A 78 1.25 -23.17 25.05
CA ALA A 78 1.91 -22.09 25.78
C ALA A 78 3.42 -21.99 25.51
N LEU A 79 4.05 -23.04 24.97
CA LEU A 79 5.45 -22.98 24.48
C LEU A 79 5.58 -22.19 23.16
N THR A 80 4.48 -21.93 22.46
CA THR A 80 4.44 -21.18 21.19
C THR A 80 4.13 -19.70 21.41
N LEU A 81 4.13 -18.92 20.33
CA LEU A 81 3.73 -17.51 20.34
C LEU A 81 2.21 -17.31 20.12
N THR A 82 1.42 -18.39 20.02
CA THR A 82 0.01 -18.33 19.62
C THR A 82 -0.85 -17.43 20.51
N GLN A 83 -0.57 -17.40 21.81
CA GLN A 83 -1.28 -16.58 22.80
C GLN A 83 -1.19 -15.05 22.55
N TRP A 84 -0.23 -14.61 21.74
CA TRP A 84 -0.06 -13.20 21.39
C TRP A 84 -0.46 -12.88 19.95
N ARG A 85 -1.05 -13.83 19.22
CA ARG A 85 -1.42 -13.66 17.80
C ARG A 85 -2.26 -12.41 17.56
N ASP A 86 -3.27 -12.18 18.40
CA ASP A 86 -4.23 -11.09 18.22
C ASP A 86 -3.72 -9.74 18.78
N ARG A 87 -2.60 -9.77 19.51
CA ARG A 87 -2.00 -8.62 20.19
C ARG A 87 -0.75 -8.11 19.50
N TYR A 88 -0.02 -9.00 18.83
CA TYR A 88 1.20 -8.68 18.12
C TYR A 88 1.10 -9.12 16.65
N PRO A 89 0.70 -8.20 15.76
CA PRO A 89 0.37 -8.50 14.36
C PRO A 89 1.42 -9.29 13.56
N PRO A 90 2.75 -9.11 13.77
CA PRO A 90 3.74 -9.93 13.08
C PRO A 90 3.54 -11.44 13.24
N ILE A 91 2.99 -11.92 14.36
CA ILE A 91 2.67 -13.34 14.57
C ILE A 91 1.52 -13.78 13.65
N ALA A 92 0.46 -12.97 13.55
CA ALA A 92 -0.68 -13.24 12.69
C ALA A 92 -0.27 -13.26 11.21
N TRP A 93 0.48 -12.26 10.75
CA TRP A 93 0.95 -12.17 9.36
C TRP A 93 1.86 -13.33 8.98
N SER A 94 2.72 -13.77 9.91
CA SER A 94 3.64 -14.89 9.70
C SER A 94 2.96 -16.27 9.77
N SER A 95 1.72 -16.34 10.26
CA SER A 95 0.96 -17.59 10.36
C SER A 95 0.35 -18.03 9.03
N VAL A 96 0.38 -17.18 7.99
CA VAL A 96 -0.16 -17.49 6.66
C VAL A 96 0.74 -18.51 5.94
N PRO A 97 0.21 -19.66 5.49
CA PRO A 97 0.99 -20.66 4.77
C PRO A 97 1.69 -20.09 3.53
N GLY A 98 2.95 -20.48 3.32
CA GLY A 98 3.73 -20.07 2.15
C GLY A 98 4.37 -18.68 2.23
N GLN A 99 4.07 -17.89 3.27
CA GLN A 99 4.75 -16.61 3.51
C GLN A 99 6.02 -16.77 4.33
N ARG A 100 7.00 -15.89 4.08
CA ARG A 100 8.18 -15.80 4.94
C ARG A 100 7.78 -15.15 6.27
N PRO A 101 8.38 -15.55 7.40
CA PRO A 101 8.16 -14.87 8.67
C PRO A 101 8.46 -13.37 8.55
N ASP A 102 7.61 -12.56 9.16
CA ASP A 102 7.78 -11.12 9.24
C ASP A 102 9.12 -10.79 9.93
N PRO A 103 9.90 -9.81 9.42
CA PRO A 103 11.20 -9.46 9.97
C PRO A 103 11.15 -8.97 11.42
N TRP A 104 9.97 -8.57 11.92
CA TRP A 104 9.73 -8.29 13.33
C TRP A 104 9.51 -9.55 14.18
N LEU A 105 10.00 -10.71 13.74
CA LEU A 105 10.10 -11.93 14.53
C LEU A 105 11.49 -12.54 14.39
N PHE A 106 12.18 -12.72 15.51
CA PHE A 106 13.49 -13.38 15.56
C PHE A 106 13.36 -14.89 15.62
N VAL A 107 12.74 -15.45 14.58
CA VAL A 107 12.56 -16.90 14.44
C VAL A 107 13.93 -17.58 14.34
N GLY A 108 14.15 -18.60 15.18
CA GLY A 108 15.38 -19.40 15.21
C GLY A 108 16.66 -18.73 15.70
N SER A 109 16.59 -17.46 16.06
CA SER A 109 17.73 -16.71 16.56
C SER A 109 17.30 -15.66 17.58
N PRO A 110 16.60 -16.03 18.66
CA PRO A 110 16.16 -15.06 19.66
C PRO A 110 17.37 -14.38 20.32
N ARG A 111 17.12 -13.19 20.87
CA ARG A 111 18.07 -12.61 21.83
C ARG A 111 18.10 -13.47 23.10
N TYR A 112 19.04 -13.24 24.00
CA TYR A 112 19.09 -14.01 25.25
C TYR A 112 19.71 -13.26 26.42
N CYS A 113 19.35 -13.67 27.63
CA CYS A 113 20.03 -13.28 28.84
C CYS A 113 20.94 -14.42 29.30
N PRO A 114 22.27 -14.23 29.39
CA PRO A 114 23.18 -15.28 29.86
C PRO A 114 22.79 -15.82 31.25
N THR A 115 22.34 -14.96 32.16
CA THR A 115 21.98 -15.37 33.52
C THR A 115 20.71 -16.22 33.55
N CYS A 116 19.67 -15.88 32.77
CA CYS A 116 18.51 -16.76 32.63
C CYS A 116 18.88 -18.12 32.02
N LEU A 117 19.83 -18.17 31.07
CA LEU A 117 20.28 -19.42 30.46
C LEU A 117 21.16 -20.27 31.39
N ALA A 118 21.85 -19.66 32.35
CA ALA A 118 22.57 -20.39 33.40
C ALA A 118 21.61 -21.15 34.33
N GLY A 119 20.37 -20.66 34.44
CA GLY A 119 19.29 -21.28 35.20
C GLY A 119 19.19 -20.81 36.65
N ASP A 120 18.17 -21.31 37.34
CA ASP A 120 17.78 -20.95 38.71
C ASP A 120 18.38 -21.88 39.79
N CYS A 121 19.45 -22.58 39.46
CA CYS A 121 20.10 -23.58 40.31
C CYS A 121 19.24 -24.81 40.66
N THR A 122 18.04 -25.01 40.12
CA THR A 122 17.32 -26.29 40.26
C THR A 122 18.12 -27.43 39.59
N PRO A 123 18.05 -28.69 40.08
CA PRO A 123 18.82 -29.78 39.51
C PRO A 123 18.63 -29.96 37.99
N ALA A 124 17.40 -29.78 37.51
CA ALA A 124 17.09 -29.86 36.09
C ALA A 124 17.77 -28.74 35.27
N GLN A 125 17.81 -27.51 35.79
CA GLN A 125 18.44 -26.39 35.09
C GLN A 125 19.96 -26.37 35.24
N GLN A 126 20.52 -26.89 36.35
CA GLN A 126 21.96 -27.10 36.47
C GLN A 126 22.50 -28.08 35.41
N LEU A 127 21.75 -29.15 35.14
CA LEU A 127 22.16 -30.19 34.19
C LEU A 127 21.83 -29.88 32.73
N HIS A 128 20.79 -29.09 32.47
CA HIS A 128 20.26 -28.87 31.12
C HIS A 128 20.19 -27.39 30.71
N GLY A 129 20.67 -26.49 31.56
CA GLY A 129 20.52 -25.05 31.39
C GLY A 129 19.13 -24.54 31.75
N GLY A 130 19.06 -23.24 31.99
CA GLY A 130 17.83 -22.50 32.13
C GLY A 130 17.08 -22.32 30.81
N PRO A 131 15.82 -21.85 30.86
CA PRO A 131 14.97 -21.78 29.69
C PRO A 131 15.31 -20.60 28.77
N TRP A 132 15.21 -20.83 27.46
CA TRP A 132 15.06 -19.73 26.52
C TRP A 132 13.64 -19.20 26.58
N ARG A 133 13.47 -17.89 26.78
CA ARG A 133 12.14 -17.30 26.90
C ARG A 133 11.52 -17.03 25.54
N LYS A 134 10.22 -17.34 25.40
CA LYS A 134 9.48 -17.09 24.17
C LYS A 134 9.38 -15.59 23.82
N LEU A 135 9.39 -14.72 24.83
CA LEU A 135 9.43 -13.26 24.67
C LEU A 135 10.67 -12.78 23.89
N TRP A 136 11.80 -13.48 23.96
CA TRP A 136 13.04 -13.03 23.30
C TRP A 136 13.03 -13.20 21.78
N HIS A 137 11.98 -13.81 21.23
CA HIS A 137 11.71 -13.80 19.80
C HIS A 137 11.06 -12.50 19.31
N LEU A 138 10.59 -11.65 20.23
CA LEU A 138 9.95 -10.38 19.94
C LEU A 138 10.99 -9.25 19.98
N PRO A 139 11.21 -8.52 18.87
CA PRO A 139 12.24 -7.47 18.81
C PRO A 139 12.08 -6.35 19.82
N PHE A 140 10.85 -6.03 20.23
CA PHE A 140 10.59 -5.03 21.26
C PHE A 140 10.98 -5.48 22.68
N VAL A 141 11.42 -6.74 22.83
CA VAL A 141 12.06 -7.25 24.03
C VAL A 141 13.58 -7.13 23.84
N PHE A 142 14.13 -6.02 24.32
CA PHE A 142 15.55 -5.67 24.22
C PHE A 142 16.30 -5.81 25.55
N SER A 143 15.59 -5.90 26.68
CA SER A 143 16.19 -6.06 28.01
C SER A 143 15.56 -7.19 28.81
N CYS A 144 16.37 -7.80 29.67
CA CYS A 144 15.91 -8.74 30.69
C CYS A 144 15.52 -7.93 31.93
N VAL A 145 14.23 -7.88 32.25
CA VAL A 145 13.72 -7.13 33.41
C VAL A 145 14.11 -7.78 34.75
N GLU A 146 14.28 -9.10 34.78
CA GLU A 146 14.68 -9.85 35.98
C GLU A 146 16.14 -9.58 36.36
N HIS A 147 17.02 -9.55 35.35
CA HIS A 147 18.47 -9.39 35.55
C HIS A 147 18.98 -8.00 35.17
N GLN A 148 18.08 -7.07 34.86
CA GLN A 148 18.33 -5.66 34.56
C GLN A 148 19.51 -5.44 33.59
N THR A 149 19.53 -6.19 32.51
CA THR A 149 20.58 -6.15 31.48
C THR A 149 19.98 -6.09 30.10
N TYR A 150 20.66 -5.45 29.15
CA TYR A 150 20.33 -5.65 27.74
C TYR A 150 20.54 -7.12 27.35
N LEU A 151 19.70 -7.62 26.45
CA LEU A 151 19.82 -8.98 25.95
C LEU A 151 20.94 -9.07 24.91
N GLU A 152 21.67 -10.18 24.92
CA GLU A 152 22.65 -10.51 23.89
C GLU A 152 21.95 -10.86 22.59
N ALA A 153 22.47 -10.34 21.47
CA ALA A 153 21.96 -10.64 20.14
C ALA A 153 22.87 -11.61 19.35
N SER A 154 24.08 -11.88 19.85
CA SER A 154 25.08 -12.69 19.16
C SER A 154 25.97 -13.45 20.14
N CYS A 155 26.44 -14.63 19.73
CA CYS A 155 27.41 -15.41 20.47
C CYS A 155 28.75 -14.66 20.56
N SER A 156 29.26 -14.47 21.77
CA SER A 156 30.56 -13.80 22.00
C SER A 156 31.76 -14.52 21.40
N ARG A 157 31.66 -15.84 21.14
CA ARG A 157 32.75 -16.64 20.57
C ARG A 157 32.86 -16.51 19.05
N CYS A 158 31.74 -16.47 18.33
CA CYS A 158 31.75 -16.49 16.86
C CYS A 158 31.01 -15.31 16.19
N GLY A 159 30.38 -14.43 16.95
CA GLY A 159 29.64 -13.27 16.46
C GLY A 159 28.38 -13.60 15.64
N GLN A 160 27.87 -14.84 15.69
CA GLN A 160 26.64 -15.25 15.00
C GLN A 160 25.44 -15.19 15.95
N PRO A 161 24.21 -14.98 15.44
CA PRO A 161 23.86 -14.69 14.04
C PRO A 161 24.15 -13.25 13.64
N ARG A 162 24.64 -13.04 12.41
CA ARG A 162 24.62 -11.71 11.76
C ARG A 162 23.32 -11.40 11.02
N ALA A 163 22.52 -12.42 10.70
CA ALA A 163 21.24 -12.31 10.01
C ALA A 163 20.21 -13.30 10.61
N ILE A 164 18.93 -13.12 10.27
CA ILE A 164 17.87 -14.03 10.72
C ILE A 164 18.01 -15.37 9.98
N SER A 165 17.97 -16.49 10.72
CA SER A 165 17.89 -17.82 10.10
C SER A 165 16.46 -18.14 9.70
N GLY A 166 16.27 -18.79 8.54
CA GLY A 166 14.98 -19.39 8.18
C GLY A 166 14.67 -20.68 8.95
N ARG A 167 15.62 -21.20 9.74
CA ARG A 167 15.50 -22.46 10.49
C ARG A 167 15.18 -22.18 11.95
N LEU A 168 14.31 -22.99 12.56
CA LEU A 168 13.94 -22.80 13.96
C LEU A 168 15.08 -23.19 14.94
N ILE A 169 15.85 -24.23 14.61
CA ILE A 169 16.99 -24.71 15.40
C ILE A 169 18.14 -25.01 14.44
N GLU A 170 19.26 -24.31 14.59
CA GLU A 170 20.48 -24.67 13.87
C GLU A 170 21.01 -26.02 14.37
N ARG A 171 21.48 -26.84 13.43
CA ARG A 171 21.96 -28.21 13.70
C ARG A 171 20.95 -29.02 14.53
N ALA A 172 19.68 -29.02 14.12
CA ALA A 172 18.59 -29.76 14.77
C ALA A 172 18.82 -31.29 14.88
N ASN A 173 19.77 -31.84 14.12
CA ASN A 173 20.19 -33.25 14.19
C ASN A 173 21.34 -33.52 15.19
N ASP A 174 21.82 -32.49 15.88
CA ASP A 174 22.97 -32.59 16.78
C ASP A 174 22.50 -32.69 18.24
N HIS A 175 22.67 -33.88 18.82
CA HIS A 175 22.32 -34.19 20.22
C HIS A 175 23.49 -33.99 21.19
N THR A 176 24.70 -33.68 20.70
CA THR A 176 25.91 -33.61 21.51
C THR A 176 26.10 -32.26 22.21
N LEU A 177 25.32 -31.25 21.80
CA LEU A 177 25.43 -29.89 22.29
C LEU A 177 24.48 -29.65 23.47
N HIS A 178 25.01 -29.03 24.52
CA HIS A 178 24.23 -28.52 25.64
C HIS A 178 23.22 -27.45 25.15
N PRO A 179 22.03 -27.31 25.77
CA PRO A 179 21.02 -26.33 25.34
C PRO A 179 21.49 -24.88 25.35
N ALA A 180 22.44 -24.53 26.23
CA ALA A 180 23.07 -23.22 26.29
C ALA A 180 24.33 -23.05 25.40
N GLN A 181 24.63 -24.00 24.50
CA GLN A 181 25.75 -23.89 23.58
C GLN A 181 25.34 -23.34 22.21
N CYS A 182 26.21 -22.50 21.63
CA CYS A 182 26.05 -21.95 20.30
C CYS A 182 26.04 -23.05 19.24
N ARG A 183 24.93 -23.16 18.50
CA ARG A 183 24.71 -24.18 17.47
C ARG A 183 25.11 -23.73 16.06
N TRP A 184 25.58 -22.49 15.90
CA TRP A 184 26.03 -21.97 14.62
C TRP A 184 27.26 -22.73 14.12
N THR A 185 27.26 -23.03 12.83
CA THR A 185 28.38 -23.70 12.18
C THR A 185 29.54 -22.71 11.96
N ILE A 186 30.75 -23.13 12.31
CA ILE A 186 31.99 -22.37 12.08
C ILE A 186 32.96 -23.19 11.20
N GLY A 187 33.73 -22.48 10.37
CA GLY A 187 34.69 -23.05 9.42
C GLY A 187 34.11 -23.34 8.04
N THR A 188 34.93 -23.21 6.99
CA THR A 188 34.58 -23.58 5.62
C THR A 188 34.52 -25.11 5.48
N PRO A 189 33.45 -25.67 4.88
CA PRO A 189 33.42 -27.10 4.60
C PRO A 189 34.49 -27.43 3.56
N THR A 190 35.43 -28.30 3.90
CA THR A 190 36.34 -28.94 2.93
C THR A 190 35.86 -30.37 2.69
N GLN A 191 36.16 -30.94 1.52
CA GLN A 191 35.72 -32.30 1.14
C GLN A 191 36.05 -33.40 2.19
N LYS A 192 37.01 -33.15 3.09
CA LYS A 192 37.45 -34.10 4.13
C LYS A 192 36.97 -33.78 5.56
N ARG A 193 36.40 -32.60 5.86
CA ARG A 193 35.98 -32.23 7.22
C ARG A 193 34.52 -31.77 7.26
N LYS A 194 33.70 -32.48 8.05
CA LYS A 194 32.35 -32.04 8.43
C LYS A 194 32.44 -30.70 9.15
N SER A 195 31.52 -29.80 8.84
CA SER A 195 31.45 -28.49 9.47
C SER A 195 31.13 -28.62 10.98
N ARG A 196 31.85 -27.88 11.83
CA ARG A 196 31.74 -28.00 13.30
C ARG A 196 30.81 -26.93 13.86
N ALA A 197 30.10 -27.24 14.94
CA ALA A 197 29.39 -26.24 15.72
C ALA A 197 30.38 -25.32 16.45
N CYS A 198 29.97 -24.08 16.69
CA CYS A 198 30.73 -23.13 17.50
C CYS A 198 30.90 -23.64 18.93
N GLY A 199 29.84 -24.17 19.55
CA GLY A 199 29.87 -24.75 20.89
C GLY A 199 30.19 -23.77 22.02
N GLY A 200 30.27 -22.45 21.73
CA GLY A 200 30.49 -21.43 22.77
C GLY A 200 29.32 -21.41 23.76
N ARG A 201 29.62 -21.33 25.07
CA ARG A 201 28.62 -21.26 26.13
C ARG A 201 27.98 -19.87 26.16
N LEU A 202 26.66 -19.81 25.97
CA LEU A 202 25.87 -18.58 25.88
C LEU A 202 25.37 -18.12 27.26
N ASP A 203 25.34 -19.04 28.22
CA ASP A 203 25.06 -18.83 29.63
C ASP A 203 26.26 -18.28 30.42
N GLN A 204 27.45 -18.30 29.82
CA GLN A 204 28.65 -17.69 30.40
C GLN A 204 28.76 -16.23 29.95
N ARG A 205 28.75 -15.31 30.92
CA ARG A 205 29.09 -13.92 30.64
C ARG A 205 30.58 -13.86 30.29
N VAL A 206 30.91 -13.14 29.21
CA VAL A 206 32.31 -12.80 28.96
C VAL A 206 32.72 -11.81 30.04
N ALA A 207 33.88 -12.03 30.66
CA ALA A 207 34.53 -11.07 31.53
C ALA A 207 35.07 -9.89 30.70
N THR A 208 34.16 -9.13 30.09
CA THR A 208 34.44 -7.76 29.65
C THR A 208 34.28 -6.85 30.85
N ASP A 209 35.14 -5.85 30.96
CA ASP A 209 35.11 -4.81 31.99
C ASP A 209 33.65 -4.37 32.29
N PRO A 210 33.13 -4.61 33.51
CA PRO A 210 31.77 -4.25 33.89
C PRO A 210 31.47 -2.77 33.68
N TYR A 211 32.48 -1.91 33.77
CA TYR A 211 32.35 -0.46 33.59
C TYR A 211 32.20 -0.05 32.12
N ARG A 212 32.52 -0.92 31.15
CA ARG A 212 32.36 -0.63 29.71
C ARG A 212 31.02 -1.05 29.13
N ARG A 213 30.23 -1.87 29.83
CA ARG A 213 28.99 -2.39 29.26
C ARG A 213 27.83 -1.46 29.59
N PRO A 214 27.09 -0.96 28.57
CA PRO A 214 25.92 -0.15 28.83
C PRO A 214 24.88 -0.98 29.58
N HIS A 215 24.37 -0.45 30.68
CA HIS A 215 23.25 -1.02 31.41
C HIS A 215 21.97 -0.25 31.09
N PRO A 216 20.80 -0.92 31.05
CA PRO A 216 19.54 -0.23 30.85
C PRO A 216 19.25 0.66 32.06
N THR A 217 18.94 1.93 31.80
CA THR A 217 18.54 2.87 32.85
C THR A 217 17.19 2.44 33.44
N PRO A 218 16.82 2.90 34.65
CA PRO A 218 15.51 2.64 35.22
C PRO A 218 14.35 3.09 34.33
N GLY A 219 14.52 4.18 33.56
CA GLY A 219 13.54 4.64 32.57
C GLY A 219 13.34 3.64 31.43
N ILE A 220 14.44 3.07 30.91
CA ILE A 220 14.41 2.05 29.86
C ILE A 220 13.78 0.74 30.35
N LEU A 221 14.04 0.34 31.60
CA LEU A 221 13.42 -0.84 32.20
C LEU A 221 11.91 -0.65 32.39
N ARG A 222 11.47 0.51 32.88
CA ARG A 222 10.04 0.86 32.97
C ARG A 222 9.38 0.85 31.59
N PHE A 223 10.06 1.39 30.58
CA PHE A 223 9.58 1.33 29.20
C PHE A 223 9.45 -0.12 28.70
N GLN A 224 10.46 -0.98 28.90
CA GLN A 224 10.37 -2.40 28.57
C GLN A 224 9.17 -3.08 29.26
N GLN A 225 8.95 -2.80 30.55
CA GLN A 225 7.82 -3.34 31.31
C GLN A 225 6.48 -2.86 30.73
N SER A 226 6.36 -1.59 30.35
CA SER A 226 5.15 -1.06 29.71
C SER A 226 4.83 -1.76 28.38
N LEU A 227 5.84 -2.09 27.59
CA LEU A 227 5.67 -2.86 26.35
C LEU A 227 5.23 -4.30 26.63
N LEU A 228 5.79 -4.93 27.67
CA LEU A 228 5.38 -6.27 28.08
C LEU A 228 3.95 -6.30 28.61
N ALA A 229 3.51 -5.27 29.32
CA ALA A 229 2.14 -5.15 29.83
C ALA A 229 1.09 -5.11 28.70
N ARG A 230 1.44 -4.64 27.50
CA ARG A 230 0.54 -4.69 26.32
C ARG A 230 0.23 -6.13 25.87
N LEU A 231 1.09 -7.09 26.20
CA LEU A 231 0.84 -8.51 25.93
C LEU A 231 -0.05 -9.19 26.99
N ASP A 232 -0.37 -8.50 28.08
CA ASP A 232 -1.21 -9.01 29.15
C ASP A 232 -2.65 -9.25 28.64
N PRO A 233 -3.27 -10.41 28.93
CA PRO A 233 -4.67 -10.69 28.61
C PRO A 233 -5.67 -9.60 29.01
N LEU A 234 -5.38 -8.83 30.08
CA LEU A 234 -6.24 -7.75 30.58
C LEU A 234 -6.25 -6.50 29.70
N THR A 235 -5.21 -6.27 28.88
CA THR A 235 -5.21 -5.17 27.91
C THR A 235 -6.14 -5.55 26.74
N PRO A 236 -6.93 -4.65 26.14
CA PRO A 236 -7.64 -4.97 24.90
C PRO A 236 -6.67 -5.35 23.77
N ALA A 237 -7.00 -6.40 23.00
CA ALA A 237 -6.11 -6.89 21.95
C ALA A 237 -5.93 -5.88 20.80
N SER A 238 -6.99 -5.14 20.46
CA SER A 238 -6.96 -4.03 19.50
C SER A 238 -5.93 -2.99 19.88
N ASP A 239 -5.97 -2.51 21.14
CA ASP A 239 -5.11 -1.43 21.62
C ASP A 239 -3.64 -1.83 21.59
N ALA A 240 -3.34 -3.07 21.99
CA ALA A 240 -1.99 -3.61 21.92
C ALA A 240 -1.49 -3.72 20.48
N SER A 241 -2.34 -4.25 19.59
CA SER A 241 -2.04 -4.44 18.17
C SER A 241 -1.80 -3.11 17.45
N GLU A 242 -2.66 -2.13 17.67
CA GLU A 242 -2.56 -0.79 17.10
C GLU A 242 -1.30 -0.08 17.59
N TYR A 243 -1.09 -0.04 18.90
CA TYR A 243 0.09 0.60 19.49
C TYR A 243 1.42 -0.01 19.01
N LEU A 244 1.52 -1.34 18.94
CA LEU A 244 2.74 -2.02 18.48
C LEU A 244 2.96 -1.85 16.97
N THR A 245 1.90 -1.64 16.19
CA THR A 245 1.99 -1.29 14.78
C THR A 245 2.48 0.14 14.59
N ASP A 246 1.89 1.10 15.32
CA ASP A 246 2.32 2.50 15.31
C ASP A 246 3.79 2.62 15.73
N LEU A 247 4.20 1.89 16.77
CA LEU A 247 5.59 1.85 17.24
C LEU A 247 6.57 1.34 16.17
N ARG A 248 6.18 0.32 15.40
CA ARG A 248 6.95 -0.19 14.26
C ARG A 248 7.08 0.87 13.17
N LEU A 249 5.99 1.56 12.82
CA LEU A 249 5.98 2.57 11.76
C LEU A 249 6.76 3.82 12.14
N ALA A 250 6.66 4.28 13.39
CA ALA A 250 7.46 5.37 13.93
C ALA A 250 8.95 5.00 13.98
N THR A 251 9.29 3.76 14.37
CA THR A 251 10.67 3.24 14.32
C THR A 251 11.21 3.25 12.89
N ALA A 252 10.43 2.77 11.93
CA ALA A 252 10.79 2.78 10.52
C ALA A 252 10.97 4.21 10.00
N LEU A 253 10.11 5.15 10.38
CA LEU A 253 10.22 6.57 9.99
C LEU A 253 11.58 7.12 10.42
N ILE A 254 11.89 7.04 11.72
CA ILE A 254 13.13 7.54 12.31
C ILE A 254 14.37 6.92 11.63
N ALA A 255 14.34 5.60 11.36
CA ALA A 255 15.44 4.91 10.67
C ALA A 255 15.55 5.29 9.18
N THR A 256 14.43 5.56 8.51
CA THR A 256 14.42 5.96 7.09
C THR A 256 14.90 7.39 6.87
N THR A 257 14.63 8.28 7.82
CA THR A 257 14.94 9.72 7.74
C THR A 257 16.24 10.10 8.47
N TRP A 258 17.01 9.10 8.92
CA TRP A 258 18.30 9.33 9.59
C TRP A 258 19.26 10.17 8.73
N PRO A 259 19.95 11.20 9.27
CA PRO A 259 20.08 11.55 10.70
C PRO A 259 19.03 12.53 11.25
N VAL A 260 17.98 12.90 10.50
CA VAL A 260 17.00 13.91 10.95
C VAL A 260 16.38 13.53 12.30
N GLY A 261 16.00 12.26 12.48
CA GLY A 261 15.42 11.76 13.73
C GLY A 261 16.40 11.64 14.92
N GLN A 262 17.68 11.97 14.76
CA GLN A 262 18.69 11.82 15.82
C GLN A 262 18.37 12.65 17.08
N HIS A 263 17.70 13.80 16.91
CA HIS A 263 17.30 14.67 18.03
C HIS A 263 16.32 14.02 19.01
N LEU A 264 15.65 12.94 18.60
CA LEU A 264 14.72 12.17 19.45
C LEU A 264 15.45 11.14 20.34
N LEU A 265 16.77 10.99 20.20
CA LEU A 265 17.55 10.00 20.94
C LEU A 265 18.52 10.64 21.92
N ASP A 266 18.66 10.00 23.08
CA ASP A 266 19.78 10.28 23.98
C ASP A 266 21.12 9.95 23.30
N THR A 267 22.17 10.69 23.67
CA THR A 267 23.53 10.51 23.14
C THR A 267 24.07 9.08 23.30
N ALA A 268 23.64 8.38 24.36
CA ALA A 268 24.01 7.00 24.64
C ALA A 268 23.51 6.00 23.57
N PHE A 269 22.42 6.30 22.86
CA PHE A 269 21.85 5.42 21.83
C PHE A 269 22.26 5.81 20.41
N ALA A 270 22.54 7.10 20.16
CA ALA A 270 22.75 7.64 18.83
C ALA A 270 23.85 6.88 18.04
N GLY A 271 24.97 6.55 18.68
CA GLY A 271 26.06 5.79 18.04
C GLY A 271 25.65 4.37 17.61
N HIS A 272 24.88 3.67 18.45
CA HIS A 272 24.37 2.33 18.15
C HIS A 272 23.36 2.35 16.99
N VAL A 273 22.47 3.35 16.97
CA VAL A 273 21.48 3.53 15.91
C VAL A 273 22.14 3.93 14.59
N ALA A 274 23.12 4.84 14.62
CA ALA A 274 23.89 5.21 13.44
C ALA A 274 24.61 4.00 12.82
N ALA A 275 25.23 3.15 13.64
CA ALA A 275 25.87 1.91 13.18
C ALA A 275 24.87 0.95 12.53
N TYR A 276 23.68 0.79 13.12
CA TYR A 276 22.60 0.00 12.54
C TYR A 276 22.15 0.56 11.18
N VAL A 277 21.82 1.85 11.09
CA VAL A 277 21.37 2.50 9.84
C VAL A 277 22.45 2.39 8.76
N HIS A 278 23.72 2.62 9.11
CA HIS A 278 24.84 2.50 8.18
C HIS A 278 24.98 1.07 7.65
N SER A 279 24.91 0.07 8.53
CA SER A 279 24.98 -1.35 8.13
C SER A 279 23.82 -1.76 7.21
N ALA A 280 22.62 -1.21 7.43
CA ALA A 280 21.46 -1.44 6.58
C ALA A 280 21.64 -0.80 5.19
N SER A 281 22.27 0.37 5.12
CA SER A 281 22.57 1.06 3.86
C SER A 281 23.63 0.33 3.02
N VAL A 282 24.74 -0.09 3.64
CA VAL A 282 25.85 -0.77 2.94
C VAL A 282 25.43 -2.11 2.35
N ASN A 283 24.59 -2.87 3.06
CA ASN A 283 24.03 -4.13 2.56
C ASN A 283 23.00 -3.94 1.42
N SER A 284 22.58 -2.70 1.15
CA SER A 284 21.54 -2.38 0.16
C SER A 284 22.10 -1.96 -1.20
N SER A 285 23.36 -1.53 -1.28
CA SER A 285 24.02 -0.98 -2.48
C SER A 285 24.09 -1.93 -3.69
N THR A 286 23.72 -3.19 -3.50
CA THR A 286 23.81 -4.27 -4.50
C THR A 286 22.44 -4.67 -5.07
N SER A 287 21.34 -3.99 -4.74
CA SER A 287 19.98 -4.46 -5.08
C SER A 287 18.95 -3.37 -5.43
N ASN A 288 18.02 -3.68 -6.34
CA ASN A 288 16.93 -2.80 -6.82
C ASN A 288 16.14 -2.06 -5.70
N ASP A 289 15.64 -0.84 -6.00
CA ASP A 289 14.81 0.07 -5.17
C ASP A 289 13.70 -0.56 -4.29
N LEU A 290 13.13 -1.71 -4.70
CA LEU A 290 12.11 -2.42 -3.93
C LEU A 290 12.69 -3.16 -2.70
N GLN A 291 13.98 -3.53 -2.74
CA GLN A 291 14.69 -4.16 -1.63
C GLN A 291 15.12 -3.11 -0.59
N HIS A 292 15.44 -1.88 -1.02
CA HIS A 292 15.77 -0.76 -0.13
C HIS A 292 14.67 -0.47 0.92
N SER A 293 13.38 -0.49 0.51
CA SER A 293 12.24 -0.29 1.42
C SER A 293 12.01 -1.49 2.36
N ARG A 294 12.31 -2.71 1.93
CA ARG A 294 12.18 -3.91 2.77
C ARG A 294 13.28 -4.01 3.84
N LEU A 295 14.48 -3.50 3.57
CA LEU A 295 15.60 -3.53 4.52
C LEU A 295 15.45 -2.52 5.66
N ARG A 296 14.70 -1.42 5.46
CA ARG A 296 14.48 -0.39 6.51
C ARG A 296 13.31 -0.67 7.47
N ASP A 297 12.48 -1.68 7.17
CA ASP A 297 11.42 -2.18 8.06
C ASP A 297 11.87 -3.47 8.79
N VAL A 298 13.13 -3.51 9.21
CA VAL A 298 13.72 -4.63 9.96
C VAL A 298 14.28 -4.10 11.28
N PRO A 299 13.85 -4.57 12.45
CA PRO A 299 14.32 -4.02 13.71
C PRO A 299 15.81 -4.34 13.95
N PRO A 300 16.58 -3.47 14.65
CA PRO A 300 17.97 -3.74 14.96
C PRO A 300 18.13 -5.03 15.76
N ARG A 301 19.14 -5.85 15.44
CA ARG A 301 19.48 -7.01 16.28
C ARG A 301 20.10 -6.55 17.60
N ASP A 302 21.00 -5.57 17.53
CA ASP A 302 21.59 -4.93 18.71
C ASP A 302 20.49 -4.40 19.63
N SER A 303 20.53 -4.84 20.89
CA SER A 303 19.49 -4.52 21.87
C SER A 303 19.51 -3.04 22.25
N ILE A 304 20.69 -2.41 22.25
CA ILE A 304 20.84 -1.00 22.60
C ILE A 304 20.29 -0.10 21.48
N ALA A 305 20.66 -0.36 20.21
CA ALA A 305 20.09 0.33 19.06
C ALA A 305 18.55 0.18 19.01
N CYS A 306 18.06 -1.04 19.27
CA CYS A 306 16.63 -1.33 19.28
C CYS A 306 15.90 -0.59 20.41
N ALA A 307 16.47 -0.56 21.62
CA ALA A 307 15.94 0.19 22.75
C ALA A 307 15.84 1.68 22.43
N GLY A 308 16.91 2.27 21.88
CA GLY A 308 16.95 3.69 21.51
C GLY A 308 15.89 4.05 20.47
N LEU A 309 15.79 3.28 19.38
CA LEU A 309 14.78 3.53 18.33
C LEU A 309 13.35 3.38 18.86
N LEU A 310 13.07 2.33 19.64
CA LEU A 310 11.73 2.12 20.19
C LEU A 310 11.37 3.19 21.23
N ARG A 311 12.34 3.64 22.03
CA ARG A 311 12.10 4.70 23.01
C ARG A 311 11.82 6.04 22.32
N ALA A 312 12.57 6.37 21.26
CA ALA A 312 12.34 7.55 20.44
C ALA A 312 11.00 7.49 19.70
N ALA A 313 10.67 6.33 19.12
CA ALA A 313 9.37 6.10 18.50
C ALA A 313 8.22 6.25 19.50
N HIS A 314 8.36 5.73 20.72
CA HIS A 314 7.37 5.95 21.77
C HIS A 314 7.24 7.43 22.16
N ALA A 315 8.35 8.15 22.34
CA ALA A 315 8.31 9.59 22.63
C ALA A 315 7.61 10.39 21.53
N LEU A 316 7.86 10.04 20.26
CA LEU A 316 7.18 10.62 19.11
C LEU A 316 5.66 10.36 19.14
N LEU A 317 5.23 9.14 19.47
CA LEU A 317 3.81 8.77 19.54
C LEU A 317 3.06 9.44 20.71
N GLU A 318 3.76 9.73 21.81
CA GLU A 318 3.18 10.42 22.97
C GLU A 318 3.10 11.94 22.79
N ALA A 319 3.76 12.52 21.77
CA ALA A 319 3.73 13.96 21.52
C ALA A 319 2.32 14.45 21.17
N ASP A 320 1.86 15.53 21.81
CA ASP A 320 0.52 16.08 21.61
C ASP A 320 0.27 16.43 20.14
N ASP A 321 1.23 17.11 19.48
CA ASP A 321 1.19 17.40 18.05
C ASP A 321 1.95 16.34 17.22
N LEU A 322 1.42 15.12 17.21
CA LEU A 322 1.97 14.02 16.42
C LEU A 322 2.09 14.40 14.92
N SER A 323 1.11 15.14 14.38
CA SER A 323 1.08 15.51 12.96
C SER A 323 2.26 16.41 12.58
N GLU A 324 2.56 17.43 13.39
CA GLU A 324 3.69 18.31 13.17
C GLU A 324 5.03 17.55 13.24
N HIS A 325 5.20 16.69 14.24
CA HIS A 325 6.45 15.94 14.40
C HIS A 325 6.68 14.93 13.26
N LEU A 326 5.62 14.26 12.79
CA LEU A 326 5.71 13.41 11.59
C LEU A 326 6.05 14.24 10.35
N SER A 327 5.44 15.43 10.21
CA SER A 327 5.70 16.34 9.09
C SER A 327 7.18 16.72 9.02
N HIS A 328 7.77 17.10 10.15
CA HIS A 328 9.18 17.49 10.23
C HIS A 328 10.13 16.36 9.82
N LEU A 329 9.80 15.10 10.15
CA LEU A 329 10.62 13.94 9.76
C LEU A 329 10.47 13.58 8.27
N VAL A 330 9.28 13.72 7.68
CA VAL A 330 9.01 13.32 6.29
C VAL A 330 9.51 14.37 5.27
N HIS A 331 9.48 15.65 5.61
CA HIS A 331 9.87 16.73 4.71
C HIS A 331 11.41 16.91 4.67
N THR A 332 12.11 16.04 3.95
CA THR A 332 13.52 16.25 3.60
C THR A 332 13.60 17.17 2.37
N PRO A 333 14.43 18.22 2.36
CA PRO A 333 14.55 19.13 1.21
C PRO A 333 14.89 18.37 -0.09
N GLY A 334 14.04 18.49 -1.12
CA GLY A 334 14.31 17.98 -2.47
C GLY A 334 13.61 16.67 -2.88
N GLU A 335 12.93 15.95 -1.97
CA GLU A 335 12.16 14.74 -2.31
C GLU A 335 10.65 14.97 -2.23
N ARG A 336 9.87 14.38 -3.17
CA ARG A 336 8.40 14.41 -3.08
C ARG A 336 7.94 13.49 -1.94
N PRO A 337 7.14 13.97 -0.96
CA PRO A 337 6.71 13.19 0.21
C PRO A 337 6.08 11.84 -0.14
N THR A 338 5.29 11.79 -1.23
CA THR A 338 4.55 10.59 -1.68
C THR A 338 5.42 9.44 -2.20
N ARG A 339 6.75 9.60 -2.29
CA ARG A 339 7.65 8.57 -2.83
C ARG A 339 8.67 8.04 -1.83
N THR A 340 8.63 8.47 -0.56
CA THR A 340 9.61 8.01 0.43
C THR A 340 9.43 6.50 0.71
N PRO A 341 10.51 5.78 1.08
CA PRO A 341 10.44 4.38 1.50
C PRO A 341 9.44 4.14 2.63
N TRP A 342 9.26 5.12 3.52
CA TRP A 342 8.33 5.06 4.64
C TRP A 342 6.86 5.03 4.20
N VAL A 343 6.45 5.86 3.22
CA VAL A 343 5.07 5.83 2.70
C VAL A 343 4.67 4.44 2.20
N ARG A 344 5.61 3.71 1.58
CA ARG A 344 5.38 2.33 1.14
C ARG A 344 5.23 1.36 2.30
N ILE A 345 5.98 1.56 3.39
CA ILE A 345 5.88 0.74 4.61
C ILE A 345 4.53 1.02 5.28
N TYR A 346 4.18 2.30 5.47
CA TYR A 346 2.89 2.73 6.02
C TYR A 346 1.72 2.12 5.27
N ALA A 347 1.70 2.19 3.94
CA ALA A 347 0.60 1.65 3.12
C ALA A 347 0.36 0.14 3.32
N ARG A 348 1.35 -0.64 3.77
CA ARG A 348 1.19 -2.07 4.08
C ARG A 348 0.52 -2.32 5.43
N HIS A 349 0.61 -1.38 6.36
CA HIS A 349 0.20 -1.53 7.76
C HIS A 349 -0.90 -0.56 8.20
N GLU A 350 -1.33 0.36 7.32
CA GLU A 350 -2.32 1.41 7.59
C GLU A 350 -3.56 0.88 8.34
N ASN A 351 -4.13 -0.24 7.87
CA ASN A 351 -5.35 -0.81 8.45
C ASN A 351 -5.18 -1.35 9.89
N SER A 352 -3.93 -1.52 10.34
CA SER A 352 -3.59 -2.02 11.68
C SER A 352 -3.06 -0.91 12.60
N CYS A 353 -3.01 0.34 12.14
CA CYS A 353 -2.60 1.50 12.93
C CYS A 353 -3.75 2.03 13.79
N SER A 354 -3.43 2.76 14.86
CA SER A 354 -4.45 3.50 15.61
C SER A 354 -5.10 4.60 14.76
N PRO A 355 -6.34 5.03 15.08
CA PRO A 355 -6.97 6.19 14.44
C PRO A 355 -6.09 7.45 14.51
N ARG A 356 -5.51 7.75 15.68
CA ARG A 356 -4.64 8.92 15.90
C ARG A 356 -3.45 8.93 14.95
N PHE A 357 -2.77 7.79 14.80
CA PHE A 357 -1.62 7.70 13.90
C PHE A 357 -2.03 7.78 12.43
N ARG A 358 -3.18 7.18 12.05
CA ARG A 358 -3.70 7.30 10.68
C ARG A 358 -4.02 8.75 10.32
N ASP A 359 -4.71 9.46 11.20
CA ASP A 359 -5.13 10.85 10.96
C ASP A 359 -3.91 11.78 10.83
N ALA A 360 -2.87 11.57 11.66
CA ALA A 360 -1.62 12.33 11.58
C ALA A 360 -0.77 11.99 10.34
N ALA A 361 -0.79 10.74 9.88
CA ALA A 361 0.00 10.29 8.73
C ALA A 361 -0.69 10.52 7.37
N GLU A 362 -2.01 10.65 7.33
CA GLU A 362 -2.79 10.78 6.09
C GLU A 362 -2.31 11.97 5.22
N PRO A 363 -2.13 13.20 5.75
CA PRO A 363 -1.69 14.36 4.95
C PRO A 363 -0.29 14.19 4.36
N LEU A 364 0.55 13.36 4.99
CA LEU A 364 1.95 13.15 4.61
C LEU A 364 2.12 12.06 3.55
N THR A 365 1.18 11.11 3.53
CA THR A 365 1.26 9.91 2.69
C THR A 365 0.42 10.04 1.42
N ARG A 366 -0.60 10.90 1.42
CA ARG A 366 -1.57 11.03 0.32
C ARG A 366 -1.72 12.48 -0.16
N THR A 367 -1.96 12.64 -1.46
CA THR A 367 -2.35 13.94 -2.05
C THR A 367 -3.84 14.26 -1.91
N TYR A 368 -4.62 13.36 -1.30
CA TYR A 368 -6.07 13.48 -1.14
C TYR A 368 -6.55 12.67 0.08
N ARG A 369 -7.61 13.14 0.73
CA ARG A 369 -8.28 12.49 1.87
C ARG A 369 -9.12 11.30 1.39
N LYS A 370 -9.29 10.23 2.18
CA LYS A 370 -10.24 9.13 1.89
C LYS A 370 -11.43 9.15 2.85
N ILE A 371 -12.62 8.76 2.36
CA ILE A 371 -13.83 8.54 3.17
C ILE A 371 -14.24 7.07 3.06
N GLY A 372 -14.58 6.42 4.18
CA GLY A 372 -15.17 5.08 4.19
C GLY A 372 -14.20 3.90 4.40
N GLY A 373 -13.02 4.14 4.97
CA GLY A 373 -12.14 3.04 5.42
C GLY A 373 -11.35 2.32 4.30
N PRO A 374 -11.12 0.99 4.39
CA PRO A 374 -10.11 0.25 3.60
C PRO A 374 -10.31 0.26 2.07
N GLN A 375 -11.57 0.35 1.63
CA GLN A 375 -11.99 0.49 0.22
C GLN A 375 -12.57 1.89 -0.04
N GLY A 376 -12.36 2.81 0.90
CA GLY A 376 -12.93 4.14 0.88
C GLY A 376 -12.51 4.94 -0.34
N PHE A 377 -13.47 5.66 -0.90
CA PHE A 377 -13.26 6.50 -2.06
C PHE A 377 -12.41 7.73 -1.68
N ARG A 378 -11.76 8.33 -2.67
CA ARG A 378 -11.18 9.67 -2.45
C ARG A 378 -12.33 10.56 -2.00
N ALA A 379 -12.16 11.24 -0.88
CA ALA A 379 -13.07 12.30 -0.50
C ALA A 379 -13.11 13.34 -1.62
N PRO A 380 -14.25 14.00 -1.85
CA PRO A 380 -14.24 15.30 -2.50
C PRO A 380 -13.14 16.16 -1.87
N LEU A 381 -12.23 16.65 -2.70
CA LEU A 381 -11.22 17.61 -2.25
C LEU A 381 -11.89 18.97 -2.02
N ARG A 382 -13.04 19.20 -2.66
CA ARG A 382 -13.82 20.43 -2.66
C ARG A 382 -15.30 20.13 -2.70
N ASP A 383 -16.08 20.85 -1.92
CA ASP A 383 -17.55 20.86 -1.89
C ASP A 383 -18.13 22.22 -2.30
N ASP A 384 -17.27 23.17 -2.71
CA ASP A 384 -17.60 24.57 -2.93
C ASP A 384 -17.90 24.93 -4.39
N TYR A 385 -17.87 23.95 -5.30
CA TYR A 385 -18.48 24.03 -6.63
C TYR A 385 -19.05 22.69 -7.04
N ARG A 386 -20.02 22.70 -7.95
CA ARG A 386 -20.72 21.48 -8.36
C ARG A 386 -20.23 20.91 -9.69
N PRO A 387 -20.17 19.57 -9.85
CA PRO A 387 -19.60 18.92 -11.03
C PRO A 387 -20.46 19.05 -12.30
N GLU A 388 -21.75 19.38 -12.20
CA GLU A 388 -22.66 19.50 -13.35
C GLU A 388 -22.25 20.66 -14.28
N HIS A 389 -21.60 21.68 -13.72
CA HIS A 389 -21.12 22.86 -14.46
C HIS A 389 -19.77 22.64 -15.16
N ILE A 390 -19.23 21.43 -15.15
CA ILE A 390 -17.96 21.12 -15.80
C ILE A 390 -18.24 20.47 -17.17
N PRO A 391 -17.77 21.07 -18.27
CA PRO A 391 -17.87 20.47 -19.59
C PRO A 391 -16.89 19.29 -19.73
N ALA A 392 -17.22 18.30 -20.55
CA ALA A 392 -16.35 17.14 -20.79
C ALA A 392 -15.03 17.53 -21.50
N TYR A 393 -15.06 18.65 -22.23
CA TYR A 393 -13.92 19.30 -22.84
C TYR A 393 -13.94 20.77 -22.43
N LEU A 394 -13.00 21.19 -21.55
CA LEU A 394 -12.96 22.58 -21.03
C LEU A 394 -13.09 23.60 -22.14
N GLU A 395 -13.83 24.69 -21.91
CA GLU A 395 -14.02 25.77 -22.88
C GLU A 395 -12.69 26.39 -23.35
N LEU A 396 -12.69 26.95 -24.57
CA LEU A 396 -11.48 27.53 -25.15
C LEU A 396 -11.01 28.74 -24.35
N ASP A 397 -11.94 29.60 -23.91
CA ASP A 397 -11.63 30.77 -23.07
C ASP A 397 -10.95 30.36 -21.75
N TRP A 398 -11.48 29.35 -21.05
CA TRP A 398 -10.85 28.81 -19.84
C TRP A 398 -9.45 28.26 -20.11
N HIS A 399 -9.27 27.55 -21.22
CA HIS A 399 -7.95 27.08 -21.61
C HIS A 399 -6.97 28.23 -21.85
N GLU A 400 -7.37 29.25 -22.60
CA GLU A 400 -6.52 30.39 -22.95
C GLU A 400 -6.16 31.25 -21.73
N ARG A 401 -7.11 31.50 -20.83
CA ARG A 401 -6.88 32.31 -19.63
C ARG A 401 -6.03 31.60 -18.58
N TYR A 402 -6.29 30.32 -18.33
CA TYR A 402 -5.70 29.59 -17.20
C TYR A 402 -4.56 28.66 -17.63
N PHE A 403 -4.72 27.96 -18.73
CA PHE A 403 -3.85 26.83 -19.11
C PHE A 403 -2.81 27.17 -20.19
N ALA A 404 -2.91 28.34 -20.85
CA ALA A 404 -1.95 28.78 -21.88
C ALA A 404 -0.47 28.76 -21.45
N PRO A 405 -0.10 29.05 -20.18
CA PRO A 405 1.29 28.94 -19.73
C PRO A 405 1.85 27.51 -19.73
N ILE A 406 0.99 26.49 -19.72
CA ILE A 406 1.40 25.09 -19.63
C ILE A 406 1.79 24.57 -21.01
N THR A 407 3.10 24.42 -21.23
CA THR A 407 3.67 23.96 -22.52
C THR A 407 4.15 22.50 -22.47
N GLY A 408 4.31 21.89 -23.65
CA GLY A 408 4.85 20.53 -23.80
C GLY A 408 3.82 19.40 -23.70
N ILE A 409 2.53 19.73 -23.65
CA ILE A 409 1.40 18.79 -23.71
C ILE A 409 0.41 19.28 -24.77
N ALA A 410 -0.21 18.36 -25.51
CA ALA A 410 -1.21 18.73 -26.50
C ALA A 410 -2.43 19.39 -25.82
N PRO A 411 -2.91 20.56 -26.29
CA PRO A 411 -4.03 21.29 -25.68
C PRO A 411 -5.28 20.42 -25.46
N LYS A 412 -5.56 19.51 -26.40
CA LYS A 412 -6.67 18.56 -26.30
C LYS A 412 -6.55 17.64 -25.08
N VAL A 413 -5.35 17.13 -24.81
CA VAL A 413 -5.09 16.25 -23.66
C VAL A 413 -5.16 17.05 -22.37
N LEU A 414 -4.66 18.29 -22.38
CA LEU A 414 -4.67 19.18 -21.22
C LEU A 414 -6.10 19.54 -20.79
N ARG A 415 -6.93 20.03 -21.73
CA ARG A 415 -8.34 20.40 -21.50
C ARG A 415 -9.15 19.23 -20.95
N ARG A 416 -9.02 18.04 -21.57
CA ARG A 416 -9.69 16.82 -21.09
C ARG A 416 -9.23 16.42 -19.68
N THR A 417 -7.92 16.44 -19.44
CA THR A 417 -7.36 16.05 -18.13
C THR A 417 -7.80 17.01 -17.04
N ALA A 418 -7.86 18.30 -17.34
CA ALA A 418 -8.29 19.32 -16.40
C ALA A 418 -9.79 19.18 -16.06
N ALA A 419 -10.67 18.97 -17.04
CA ALA A 419 -12.09 18.69 -16.80
C ALA A 419 -12.31 17.49 -15.85
N VAL A 420 -11.65 16.36 -16.15
CA VAL A 420 -11.74 15.13 -15.34
C VAL A 420 -11.22 15.35 -13.92
N ARG A 421 -10.16 16.15 -13.75
CA ARG A 421 -9.61 16.48 -12.44
C ARG A 421 -10.52 17.38 -11.62
N LEU A 422 -11.16 18.38 -12.23
CA LEU A 422 -12.12 19.24 -11.54
C LEU A 422 -13.34 18.45 -11.07
N VAL A 423 -13.86 17.52 -11.89
CA VAL A 423 -14.94 16.61 -11.49
C VAL A 423 -14.48 15.71 -10.35
N GLN A 424 -13.30 15.07 -10.46
CA GLN A 424 -12.75 14.24 -9.39
C GLN A 424 -12.63 15.02 -8.07
N TRP A 425 -12.27 16.30 -8.10
CA TRP A 425 -12.19 17.12 -6.89
C TRP A 425 -13.56 17.37 -6.25
N ALA A 426 -14.63 17.49 -7.06
CA ALA A 426 -15.98 17.73 -6.58
C ALA A 426 -16.73 16.48 -6.12
N ILE A 427 -16.55 15.34 -6.81
CA ILE A 427 -17.28 14.09 -6.49
C ILE A 427 -16.43 13.09 -5.70
N GLY A 428 -15.11 13.28 -5.66
CA GLY A 428 -14.19 12.29 -5.11
C GLY A 428 -13.97 11.12 -6.08
N GLY A 429 -13.63 9.95 -5.52
CA GLY A 429 -13.51 8.71 -6.30
C GLY A 429 -12.29 8.61 -7.24
N PRO A 430 -12.17 7.48 -7.97
CA PRO A 430 -11.11 7.26 -8.95
C PRO A 430 -11.33 8.10 -10.23
N LEU A 431 -10.26 8.24 -11.03
CA LEU A 431 -10.26 9.11 -12.23
C LEU A 431 -11.16 8.60 -13.36
N ASP A 432 -11.36 7.29 -13.44
CA ASP A 432 -12.23 6.63 -14.40
C ASP A 432 -13.70 6.89 -14.10
N GLU A 433 -14.11 6.92 -12.84
CA GLU A 433 -15.46 7.35 -12.45
C GLU A 433 -15.72 8.82 -12.82
N ALA A 434 -14.76 9.71 -12.53
CA ALA A 434 -14.87 11.12 -12.96
C ALA A 434 -14.89 11.28 -14.49
N ALA A 435 -14.18 10.43 -15.23
CA ALA A 435 -14.25 10.40 -16.69
C ALA A 435 -15.60 9.86 -17.18
N ALA A 436 -16.11 8.80 -16.57
CA ALA A 436 -17.41 8.21 -16.90
C ALA A 436 -18.56 9.20 -16.64
N TYR A 437 -18.48 9.96 -15.55
CA TYR A 437 -19.42 11.06 -15.26
C TYR A 437 -19.49 12.10 -16.39
N LEU A 438 -18.36 12.39 -17.04
CA LEU A 438 -18.28 13.28 -18.20
C LEU A 438 -18.67 12.60 -19.52
N GLY A 439 -19.13 11.34 -19.52
CA GLY A 439 -19.42 10.56 -20.72
C GLY A 439 -18.18 10.09 -21.47
N ILE A 440 -16.99 10.19 -20.86
CA ILE A 440 -15.73 9.78 -21.49
C ILE A 440 -15.52 8.28 -21.25
N THR A 441 -15.84 7.48 -22.25
CA THR A 441 -15.73 6.02 -22.16
C THR A 441 -14.25 5.57 -22.20
N PRO A 442 -13.70 4.94 -21.14
CA PRO A 442 -12.26 4.66 -21.07
C PRO A 442 -11.75 3.64 -22.10
N SER A 443 -12.62 2.73 -22.55
CA SER A 443 -12.31 1.65 -23.49
C SER A 443 -12.21 2.12 -24.95
N LEU A 444 -13.00 3.11 -25.38
CA LEU A 444 -13.11 3.53 -26.77
C LEU A 444 -11.90 4.31 -27.31
N VAL A 445 -11.13 4.98 -26.44
CA VAL A 445 -9.99 5.82 -26.86
C VAL A 445 -8.66 5.34 -26.28
N ARG A 446 -8.64 4.23 -25.52
CA ARG A 446 -7.64 4.03 -24.47
C ARG A 446 -7.52 5.35 -23.72
N PHE A 447 -8.49 5.70 -22.86
CA PHE A 447 -8.33 6.80 -21.90
C PHE A 447 -7.24 6.42 -20.90
N ARG A 448 -6.00 6.36 -21.41
CA ARG A 448 -4.75 6.43 -20.70
C ARG A 448 -4.37 7.90 -20.74
N THR A 449 -5.23 8.79 -20.23
CA THR A 449 -4.80 10.12 -19.75
C THR A 449 -3.53 10.01 -18.91
N ASN A 450 -3.37 8.84 -18.30
CA ASN A 450 -2.18 8.37 -17.61
C ASN A 450 -0.90 8.12 -18.44
N THR A 451 -0.84 8.17 -19.78
CA THR A 451 0.45 7.98 -20.50
C THR A 451 1.08 9.28 -20.93
N ASP A 452 0.31 10.19 -21.54
CA ASP A 452 0.87 11.43 -22.08
C ASP A 452 1.04 12.50 -21.00
N PHE A 453 0.08 12.62 -20.08
CA PHE A 453 0.24 13.47 -18.89
C PHE A 453 1.36 12.93 -17.98
N LYS A 454 1.47 11.61 -17.79
CA LYS A 454 2.61 11.03 -17.05
C LYS A 454 3.93 11.20 -17.78
N ARG A 455 3.95 11.18 -19.11
CA ARG A 455 5.15 11.43 -19.92
C ARG A 455 5.59 12.89 -19.75
N TRP A 456 4.64 13.82 -19.79
CA TRP A 456 4.86 15.24 -19.51
C TRP A 456 5.39 15.45 -18.08
N GLU A 457 4.79 14.79 -17.08
CA GLU A 457 5.29 14.84 -15.69
C GLU A 457 6.71 14.27 -15.55
N ARG A 458 7.03 13.17 -16.25
CA ARG A 458 8.37 12.56 -16.23
C ARG A 458 9.44 13.40 -16.92
N ALA A 459 9.06 14.33 -17.79
CA ALA A 459 9.97 15.23 -18.49
C ALA A 459 10.46 16.41 -17.63
N GLY A 460 10.26 16.37 -16.30
CA GLY A 460 10.78 17.37 -15.37
C GLY A 460 9.96 18.67 -15.31
N ARG A 461 8.75 18.69 -15.88
CA ARG A 461 7.81 19.82 -15.76
C ARG A 461 7.04 19.74 -14.43
N SER A 462 6.67 20.89 -13.87
CA SER A 462 6.12 21.00 -12.50
C SER A 462 4.63 20.63 -12.43
N PRO A 463 4.24 19.53 -11.74
CA PRO A 463 2.83 19.23 -11.50
C PRO A 463 2.15 20.25 -10.58
N ALA A 464 2.92 20.97 -9.76
CA ALA A 464 2.41 22.00 -8.86
C ALA A 464 1.82 23.19 -9.64
N GLU A 465 2.35 23.49 -10.82
CA GLU A 465 1.81 24.54 -11.69
C GLU A 465 0.42 24.18 -12.22
N PHE A 466 0.25 22.94 -12.69
CA PHE A 466 -1.05 22.43 -13.14
C PHE A 466 -2.08 22.41 -12.00
N GLU A 467 -1.70 21.98 -10.80
CA GLU A 467 -2.58 22.02 -9.63
C GLU A 467 -2.93 23.44 -9.20
N ARG A 468 -1.99 24.38 -9.23
CA ARG A 468 -2.25 25.80 -8.95
C ARG A 468 -3.29 26.38 -9.91
N VAL A 469 -3.10 26.17 -11.21
CA VAL A 469 -4.01 26.64 -12.27
C VAL A 469 -5.40 26.01 -12.10
N LEU A 470 -5.48 24.72 -11.77
CA LEU A 470 -6.77 24.07 -11.47
C LEU A 470 -7.47 24.68 -10.25
N ARG A 471 -6.72 25.08 -9.21
CA ARG A 471 -7.31 25.76 -8.04
C ARG A 471 -7.88 27.12 -8.40
N GLU A 472 -7.21 27.86 -9.27
CA GLU A 472 -7.68 29.16 -9.78
C GLU A 472 -8.97 29.02 -10.59
N LEU A 473 -9.04 28.05 -11.52
CA LEU A 473 -10.29 27.77 -12.24
C LEU A 473 -11.40 27.28 -11.29
N GLY A 474 -11.07 26.42 -10.32
CA GLY A 474 -12.02 26.01 -9.29
C GLY A 474 -12.54 27.17 -8.43
N ALA A 475 -11.78 28.25 -8.27
CA ALA A 475 -12.25 29.47 -7.59
C ALA A 475 -13.23 30.27 -8.46
N GLU A 476 -13.03 30.33 -9.78
CA GLU A 476 -14.02 30.91 -10.71
C GLU A 476 -15.32 30.08 -10.71
N LEU A 477 -15.24 28.75 -10.65
CA LEU A 477 -16.43 27.89 -10.56
C LEU A 477 -17.22 28.08 -9.25
N ARG A 478 -16.55 28.42 -8.14
CA ARG A 478 -17.19 28.74 -6.85
C ARG A 478 -17.91 30.09 -6.89
N ALA A 479 -17.28 31.10 -7.48
CA ALA A 479 -17.78 32.47 -7.54
C ALA A 479 -17.83 32.95 -9.00
N PRO A 480 -18.79 32.44 -9.79
CA PRO A 480 -18.78 32.62 -11.23
C PRO A 480 -19.15 34.04 -11.63
N ARG A 481 -18.45 34.59 -12.62
CA ARG A 481 -18.71 35.94 -13.17
C ARG A 481 -19.96 35.99 -14.06
N ARG A 482 -20.45 34.83 -14.48
CA ARG A 482 -21.61 34.63 -15.35
C ARG A 482 -22.41 33.43 -14.84
N PRO A 483 -23.72 33.33 -15.12
CA PRO A 483 -24.47 32.12 -14.82
C PRO A 483 -23.77 30.88 -15.41
N LEU A 484 -23.62 29.84 -14.60
CA LEU A 484 -22.99 28.60 -15.02
C LEU A 484 -23.96 27.77 -15.87
N ILE A 485 -23.43 27.11 -16.89
CA ILE A 485 -24.17 26.18 -17.75
C ILE A 485 -24.21 24.81 -17.07
N ASP A 486 -25.39 24.18 -17.02
CA ASP A 486 -25.52 22.78 -16.60
C ASP A 486 -25.18 21.85 -17.77
N TYR A 487 -23.89 21.52 -17.88
CA TYR A 487 -23.39 20.63 -18.92
C TYR A 487 -23.84 19.18 -18.72
N GLN A 488 -24.17 18.76 -17.49
CA GLN A 488 -24.73 17.42 -17.27
C GLN A 488 -26.12 17.34 -17.89
N ARG A 489 -27.00 18.30 -17.61
CA ARG A 489 -28.35 18.35 -18.18
C ARG A 489 -28.33 18.32 -19.70
N ARG A 490 -27.43 19.08 -20.32
CA ARG A 490 -27.25 19.07 -21.78
C ARG A 490 -26.79 17.70 -22.31
N ARG A 491 -25.86 17.02 -21.63
CA ARG A 491 -25.43 15.66 -22.02
C ARG A 491 -26.54 14.63 -21.83
N GLU A 492 -27.36 14.77 -20.80
CA GLU A 492 -28.49 13.87 -20.53
C GLU A 492 -29.60 14.05 -21.57
N ALA A 493 -29.98 15.28 -21.89
CA ALA A 493 -30.97 15.60 -22.91
C ALA A 493 -30.56 15.06 -24.30
N LEU A 494 -29.26 15.04 -24.58
CA LEU A 494 -28.72 14.60 -25.86
C LEU A 494 -28.10 13.20 -25.84
N ARG A 495 -28.39 12.36 -24.83
CA ARG A 495 -27.74 11.04 -24.67
C ARG A 495 -27.95 10.11 -25.88
N ASP A 496 -29.18 10.06 -26.38
CA ASP A 496 -29.60 9.20 -27.50
C ASP A 496 -30.12 10.03 -28.68
N TRP A 497 -29.76 11.30 -28.73
CA TRP A 497 -30.27 12.26 -29.70
C TRP A 497 -29.49 12.22 -31.02
N ALA A 498 -30.23 12.36 -32.13
CA ALA A 498 -29.70 12.78 -33.41
C ALA A 498 -30.67 13.78 -34.04
N LEU A 499 -30.15 14.58 -34.99
CA LEU A 499 -30.91 15.56 -35.74
C LEU A 499 -32.06 14.85 -36.49
N PRO A 500 -33.33 15.25 -36.26
CA PRO A 500 -34.48 14.65 -36.94
C PRO A 500 -34.39 14.78 -38.47
N PRO A 501 -34.93 13.82 -39.24
CA PRO A 501 -34.91 13.87 -40.71
C PRO A 501 -35.53 15.16 -41.28
N ASP A 502 -36.70 15.56 -40.78
CA ASP A 502 -37.42 16.75 -41.30
C ASP A 502 -36.62 18.05 -41.08
N GLU A 503 -35.99 18.18 -39.92
CA GLU A 503 -35.14 19.34 -39.60
C GLU A 503 -33.83 19.31 -40.38
N TRP A 504 -33.28 18.13 -40.64
CA TRP A 504 -32.13 17.97 -41.53
C TRP A 504 -32.45 18.39 -42.96
N ASP A 505 -33.60 17.98 -43.50
CA ASP A 505 -34.03 18.33 -44.85
C ASP A 505 -34.29 19.84 -44.99
N ALA A 506 -34.85 20.47 -43.94
CA ALA A 506 -34.99 21.92 -43.86
C ALA A 506 -33.62 22.63 -43.90
N LEU A 507 -32.68 22.22 -43.05
CA LEU A 507 -31.32 22.79 -43.01
C LEU A 507 -30.56 22.61 -44.33
N VAL A 508 -30.70 21.45 -44.97
CA VAL A 508 -30.05 21.19 -46.27
C VAL A 508 -30.67 22.01 -47.39
N SER A 509 -31.97 22.30 -47.33
CA SER A 509 -32.68 23.11 -48.34
C SER A 509 -32.26 24.59 -48.31
N GLU A 510 -31.75 25.07 -47.19
CA GLU A 510 -31.19 26.42 -47.04
C GLU A 510 -29.77 26.57 -47.60
N LEU A 511 -29.09 25.47 -47.95
CA LEU A 511 -27.73 25.53 -48.47
C LEU A 511 -27.68 26.12 -49.90
N PRO A 512 -26.73 27.03 -50.19
CA PRO A 512 -26.58 27.59 -51.52
C PRO A 512 -26.31 26.50 -52.58
N PRO A 513 -26.86 26.65 -53.80
CA PRO A 513 -26.55 25.73 -54.89
C PRO A 513 -25.06 25.81 -55.24
N LEU A 514 -24.39 24.65 -55.24
CA LEU A 514 -22.98 24.58 -55.64
C LEU A 514 -22.85 24.63 -57.17
N PRO A 515 -21.88 25.39 -57.72
CA PRO A 515 -21.60 25.37 -59.15
C PRO A 515 -20.95 24.04 -59.55
N GLY A 516 -21.58 23.33 -60.50
CA GLY A 516 -21.05 22.10 -61.11
C GLY A 516 -21.98 20.88 -61.01
N PRO A 517 -21.65 19.76 -61.70
CA PRO A 517 -22.50 18.57 -61.78
C PRO A 517 -22.45 17.67 -60.53
N ILE A 518 -21.51 17.89 -59.61
CA ILE A 518 -21.29 17.04 -58.44
C ILE A 518 -22.04 17.64 -57.23
N ARG A 519 -23.12 16.98 -56.80
CA ARG A 519 -23.81 17.32 -55.54
C ARG A 519 -23.18 16.56 -54.37
N PRO A 520 -22.78 17.24 -53.28
CA PRO A 520 -22.28 16.55 -52.10
C PRO A 520 -23.36 15.63 -51.52
N PRO A 521 -23.00 14.42 -51.05
CA PRO A 521 -23.98 13.53 -50.43
C PRO A 521 -24.56 14.19 -49.17
N VAL A 522 -25.89 14.20 -49.02
CA VAL A 522 -26.63 14.76 -47.89
C VAL A 522 -27.48 13.71 -47.16
N GLY A 523 -27.20 12.42 -47.35
CA GLY A 523 -27.92 11.33 -46.67
C GLY A 523 -27.53 11.15 -45.20
N ASP A 524 -28.07 10.09 -44.59
CA ASP A 524 -27.98 9.76 -43.16
C ASP A 524 -26.58 9.80 -42.54
N ARG A 525 -25.54 9.41 -43.29
CA ARG A 525 -24.14 9.55 -42.83
C ARG A 525 -23.79 10.99 -42.48
N LYS A 526 -24.21 11.94 -43.33
CA LYS A 526 -23.92 13.37 -43.13
C LYS A 526 -24.84 13.98 -42.07
N ARG A 527 -26.10 13.53 -41.98
CA ARG A 527 -27.00 13.85 -40.85
C ARG A 527 -26.40 13.39 -39.52
N GLN A 528 -25.79 12.20 -39.48
CA GLN A 528 -25.08 11.70 -38.30
C GLN A 528 -23.87 12.56 -37.93
N ASP A 529 -23.04 12.96 -38.91
CA ASP A 529 -21.89 13.84 -38.65
C ASP A 529 -22.33 15.25 -38.24
N ALA A 530 -23.43 15.77 -38.79
CA ALA A 530 -24.07 17.02 -38.38
C ALA A 530 -24.61 16.95 -36.95
N SER A 531 -25.26 15.83 -36.58
CA SER A 531 -25.73 15.57 -35.22
C SER A 531 -24.58 15.59 -34.21
N VAL A 532 -23.45 14.97 -34.57
CA VAL A 532 -22.22 14.98 -33.76
C VAL A 532 -21.66 16.40 -33.61
N TYR A 533 -21.68 17.20 -34.68
CA TYR A 533 -21.27 18.61 -34.62
C TYR A 533 -22.14 19.42 -33.66
N ILE A 534 -23.47 19.32 -33.80
CA ILE A 534 -24.42 20.00 -32.90
C ILE A 534 -24.19 19.55 -31.45
N TRP A 535 -24.09 18.24 -31.21
CA TRP A 535 -23.84 17.69 -29.87
C TRP A 535 -22.57 18.27 -29.23
N VAL A 536 -21.48 18.40 -29.99
CA VAL A 536 -20.22 18.98 -29.49
C VAL A 536 -20.40 20.45 -29.11
N GLN A 537 -21.11 21.24 -29.92
CA GLN A 537 -21.35 22.65 -29.63
C GLN A 537 -22.22 22.83 -28.38
N VAL A 538 -23.27 22.02 -28.24
CA VAL A 538 -24.22 22.11 -27.11
C VAL A 538 -23.58 21.64 -25.80
N THR A 539 -22.90 20.50 -25.81
CA THR A 539 -22.40 19.85 -24.58
C THR A 539 -20.97 20.24 -24.20
N GLN A 540 -20.24 20.94 -25.08
CA GLN A 540 -18.79 21.15 -24.97
C GLN A 540 -18.05 19.82 -24.73
N GLY A 541 -18.45 18.78 -25.46
CA GLY A 541 -17.82 17.46 -25.48
C GLY A 541 -16.85 17.28 -26.64
N GLU A 542 -16.35 16.05 -26.82
CA GLU A 542 -15.56 15.71 -28.00
C GLU A 542 -16.33 14.80 -28.94
N HIS A 543 -16.22 15.02 -30.25
CA HIS A 543 -16.87 14.23 -31.29
C HIS A 543 -16.61 12.71 -31.23
N LEU A 544 -15.54 12.29 -30.55
CA LEU A 544 -15.20 10.88 -30.34
C LEU A 544 -16.13 10.19 -29.33
N PHE A 545 -16.75 10.96 -28.44
CA PHE A 545 -17.67 10.49 -27.39
C PHE A 545 -19.13 10.86 -27.67
N ALA A 546 -19.40 11.57 -28.77
CA ALA A 546 -20.74 11.92 -29.17
C ALA A 546 -21.56 10.66 -29.53
N PRO A 547 -22.86 10.63 -29.20
CA PRO A 547 -23.74 9.53 -29.55
C PRO A 547 -23.94 9.44 -31.06
N ARG A 548 -24.14 8.20 -31.53
CA ARG A 548 -24.26 7.88 -32.95
C ARG A 548 -25.42 6.92 -33.24
N PRO A 549 -26.67 7.31 -32.91
CA PRO A 549 -27.81 6.39 -33.02
C PRO A 549 -28.12 6.01 -34.48
N ILE A 550 -28.03 6.96 -35.42
CA ILE A 550 -28.25 6.68 -36.86
C ILE A 550 -27.25 5.65 -37.37
N GLU A 551 -25.98 5.75 -36.95
CA GLU A 551 -24.95 4.78 -37.32
C GLU A 551 -25.15 3.43 -36.63
N ALA A 552 -25.59 3.42 -35.37
CA ALA A 552 -25.84 2.19 -34.61
C ALA A 552 -26.95 1.32 -35.24
N GLU A 553 -27.94 1.95 -35.89
CA GLU A 553 -29.02 1.28 -36.62
C GLU A 553 -28.56 0.67 -37.96
N GLN A 554 -27.39 1.03 -38.49
CA GLN A 554 -26.90 0.53 -39.77
C GLN A 554 -26.32 -0.89 -39.66
N PRO A 555 -26.30 -1.69 -40.75
CA PRO A 555 -25.56 -2.96 -40.78
C PRO A 555 -24.06 -2.79 -40.48
N GLN A 556 -23.43 -3.80 -39.87
CA GLN A 556 -22.02 -3.72 -39.41
C GLN A 556 -21.02 -3.30 -40.50
N HIS A 557 -21.22 -3.67 -41.76
CA HIS A 557 -20.32 -3.28 -42.86
C HIS A 557 -20.40 -1.78 -43.17
N VAL A 558 -21.60 -1.19 -43.08
CA VAL A 558 -21.85 0.25 -43.23
C VAL A 558 -21.26 1.01 -42.06
N GLN A 559 -21.42 0.52 -40.83
CA GLN A 559 -20.79 1.11 -39.64
C GLN A 559 -19.27 1.20 -39.79
N ARG A 560 -18.62 0.16 -40.33
CA ARG A 560 -17.17 0.18 -40.59
C ARG A 560 -16.79 1.18 -41.67
N GLU A 561 -17.56 1.28 -42.75
CA GLU A 561 -17.32 2.27 -43.81
C GLU A 561 -17.45 3.70 -43.28
N TRP A 562 -18.50 3.96 -42.51
CA TRP A 562 -18.75 5.26 -41.90
C TRP A 562 -17.62 5.61 -40.92
N ALA A 563 -17.21 4.66 -40.07
CA ALA A 563 -16.09 4.81 -39.14
C ALA A 563 -14.80 5.30 -39.81
N LEU A 564 -14.47 4.81 -41.01
CA LEU A 564 -13.27 5.22 -41.76
C LEU A 564 -13.32 6.68 -42.21
N ARG A 565 -14.52 7.26 -42.37
CA ARG A 565 -14.72 8.62 -42.89
C ARG A 565 -15.06 9.66 -41.82
N ARG A 566 -15.30 9.26 -40.57
CA ARG A 566 -15.70 10.15 -39.45
C ARG A 566 -14.73 11.33 -39.26
N ASN A 567 -13.43 11.05 -39.18
CA ASN A 567 -12.41 12.07 -38.93
C ASN A 567 -12.28 13.07 -40.09
N THR A 568 -12.45 12.61 -41.33
CA THR A 568 -12.37 13.46 -42.53
C THR A 568 -13.53 14.45 -42.59
N THR A 569 -14.76 13.98 -42.35
CA THR A 569 -15.94 14.86 -42.36
C THR A 569 -15.90 15.84 -41.19
N TRP A 570 -15.51 15.38 -40.00
CA TRP A 570 -15.28 16.25 -38.84
C TRP A 570 -14.24 17.35 -39.13
N TYR A 571 -13.11 16.99 -39.74
CA TYR A 571 -12.06 17.94 -40.08
C TYR A 571 -12.55 19.02 -41.04
N ASN A 572 -13.37 18.65 -42.03
CA ASN A 572 -13.97 19.62 -42.96
C ASN A 572 -14.99 20.55 -42.28
N LEU A 573 -15.72 20.09 -41.26
CA LEU A 573 -16.67 20.92 -40.50
C LEU A 573 -15.99 21.87 -39.52
N VAL A 574 -14.80 21.55 -39.02
CA VAL A 574 -14.15 22.36 -37.95
C VAL A 574 -13.07 23.30 -38.49
N ARG A 575 -12.41 22.99 -39.61
CA ARG A 575 -11.31 23.83 -40.13
C ARG A 575 -11.82 25.19 -40.65
N PRO A 576 -11.07 26.29 -40.44
CA PRO A 576 -11.42 27.61 -40.99
C PRO A 576 -11.47 27.61 -42.53
N ASP A 577 -10.45 27.04 -43.18
CA ASP A 577 -10.27 27.05 -44.64
C ASP A 577 -10.90 25.81 -45.30
N THR A 578 -12.22 25.66 -45.15
CA THR A 578 -12.94 24.52 -45.71
C THR A 578 -13.61 24.79 -47.05
N PHE A 579 -14.09 23.74 -47.72
CA PHE A 579 -14.86 23.91 -48.94
C PHE A 579 -16.15 24.64 -48.60
N ARG A 580 -16.58 25.57 -49.47
CA ARG A 580 -17.77 26.42 -49.28
C ARG A 580 -18.98 25.68 -48.70
N HIS A 581 -19.31 24.50 -49.26
CA HIS A 581 -20.37 23.62 -48.74
C HIS A 581 -20.30 23.39 -47.22
N TYR A 582 -19.12 23.06 -46.69
CA TYR A 582 -18.95 22.75 -45.27
C TYR A 582 -18.89 24.03 -44.42
N ALA A 583 -18.52 25.17 -44.99
CA ALA A 583 -18.57 26.46 -44.29
C ALA A 583 -20.03 26.89 -44.10
N ASP A 584 -20.83 26.87 -45.17
CA ASP A 584 -22.25 27.22 -45.15
C ASP A 584 -23.02 26.26 -44.21
N LEU A 585 -22.76 24.95 -44.31
CA LEU A 585 -23.34 23.97 -43.41
C LEU A 585 -22.93 24.18 -41.94
N ARG A 586 -21.68 24.58 -41.68
CA ARG A 586 -21.20 24.84 -40.32
C ARG A 586 -21.98 25.99 -39.67
N GLU A 587 -22.24 27.06 -40.42
CA GLU A 587 -22.99 28.23 -39.92
C GLU A 587 -24.41 27.83 -39.51
N LEU A 588 -25.15 27.16 -40.41
CA LEU A 588 -26.51 26.68 -40.12
C LEU A 588 -26.55 25.73 -38.91
N LEU A 589 -25.60 24.79 -38.83
CA LEU A 589 -25.53 23.86 -37.69
C LEU A 589 -25.16 24.57 -36.38
N ALA A 590 -24.34 25.62 -36.43
CA ALA A 590 -23.98 26.40 -35.25
C ALA A 590 -25.16 27.21 -34.71
N GLU A 591 -25.96 27.82 -35.60
CA GLU A 591 -27.19 28.53 -35.23
C GLU A 591 -28.22 27.58 -34.62
N TYR A 592 -28.45 26.44 -35.27
CA TYR A 592 -29.32 25.39 -34.75
C TYR A 592 -28.85 24.91 -33.35
N ALA A 593 -27.55 24.67 -33.18
CA ALA A 593 -27.00 24.26 -31.89
C ALA A 593 -27.22 25.30 -30.78
N GLN A 594 -27.11 26.59 -31.10
CA GLN A 594 -27.39 27.68 -30.13
C GLN A 594 -28.86 27.73 -29.74
N GLN A 595 -29.78 27.47 -30.67
CA GLN A 595 -31.21 27.37 -30.36
C GLN A 595 -31.49 26.14 -29.48
N LEU A 596 -31.00 24.97 -29.88
CA LEU A 596 -31.17 23.73 -29.13
C LEU A 596 -30.61 23.83 -27.70
N ALA A 597 -29.45 24.47 -27.52
CA ALA A 597 -28.89 24.71 -26.18
C ALA A 597 -29.81 25.56 -25.30
N ARG A 598 -30.41 26.63 -25.86
CA ARG A 598 -31.36 27.50 -25.15
C ARG A 598 -32.64 26.75 -24.78
N ASP A 599 -33.13 25.90 -25.65
CA ASP A 599 -34.34 25.09 -25.42
C ASP A 599 -34.11 24.09 -24.27
N ILE A 600 -32.96 23.42 -24.26
CA ILE A 600 -32.57 22.49 -23.19
C ILE A 600 -32.41 23.23 -21.86
N ASP A 601 -31.73 24.38 -21.84
CA ASP A 601 -31.48 25.14 -20.61
C ASP A 601 -32.77 25.72 -20.02
N SER A 602 -33.68 26.20 -20.86
CA SER A 602 -34.98 26.75 -20.45
C SER A 602 -35.99 25.71 -20.00
N GLY A 603 -35.77 24.42 -20.30
CA GLY A 603 -36.73 23.34 -20.01
C GLY A 603 -37.96 23.34 -20.91
N THR A 604 -37.94 24.14 -21.97
CA THR A 604 -38.97 24.18 -23.00
C THR A 604 -38.71 23.02 -23.96
N GLY A 605 -38.96 21.79 -23.52
CA GLY A 605 -38.78 20.62 -24.35
C GLY A 605 -39.73 20.65 -25.54
N ARG A 606 -39.22 20.97 -26.74
CA ARG A 606 -39.86 20.53 -27.99
C ARG A 606 -39.88 19.00 -27.89
N SER A 607 -41.07 18.40 -27.88
CA SER A 607 -41.25 16.97 -27.65
C SER A 607 -40.38 16.16 -28.63
N LEU A 608 -39.23 15.68 -28.14
CA LEU A 608 -38.34 14.77 -28.86
C LEU A 608 -39.02 13.40 -28.81
N THR A 609 -39.97 13.17 -29.72
CA THR A 609 -40.75 11.94 -29.80
C THR A 609 -39.87 10.76 -30.17
N VAL A 610 -39.88 9.77 -29.26
CA VAL A 610 -39.50 8.38 -29.50
C VAL A 610 -40.35 7.84 -30.66
N ASN A 611 -39.70 7.27 -31.68
CA ASN A 611 -40.37 6.49 -32.71
C ASN A 611 -41.14 5.34 -32.06
N GLU A 612 -42.47 5.42 -32.05
CA GLU A 612 -43.33 4.24 -31.87
C GLU A 612 -43.19 3.37 -33.12
N GLN A 613 -42.68 2.15 -32.93
CA GLN A 613 -42.80 1.08 -33.92
C GLN A 613 -44.28 0.71 -34.09
N PRO A 614 -44.81 0.56 -35.31
CA PRO A 614 -46.14 0.02 -35.50
C PRO A 614 -46.11 -1.49 -35.24
N ASP A 615 -46.76 -1.91 -34.15
CA ASP A 615 -47.07 -3.32 -33.89
C ASP A 615 -48.00 -3.85 -34.99
N ALA A 616 -47.52 -4.89 -35.66
CA ALA A 616 -48.32 -5.80 -36.44
C ALA A 616 -49.20 -6.64 -35.50
N HIS A 617 -50.53 -6.56 -35.65
CA HIS A 617 -51.47 -7.68 -35.75
C HIS A 617 -52.91 -7.23 -35.53
N ALA A 618 -53.77 -7.36 -36.55
CA ALA A 618 -55.07 -8.05 -36.51
C ALA A 618 -55.94 -7.72 -37.75
N GLN A 619 -55.77 -8.49 -38.83
CA GLN A 619 -56.81 -9.35 -39.46
C GLN A 619 -56.26 -10.00 -40.72
#